data_AF-A0A1F9CYC6-F1
#
_entry.id   AF-A0A1F9CYC6-F1
#
_cell.length_a   1.000
_cell.length_b   1.000
_cell.length_c   1.000
_cell.angle_alpha   90.00
_cell.angle_beta   90.00
_cell.angle_gamma   90.00
#
_symmetry.space_group_name_H-M   'P 1'
#
loop_
_entity.id
_entity.type
_entity.pdbx_description
1 polymer ?
#
loop_
_entity_poly.entity_id
_entity_poly.type
_entity_poly.pdbx_seq_one_letter_code
_entity_poly.pdbx_strand_id
1 'polypeptide(L)'
;MSFQDEWGHDPSVQSMRRVFSLMEEAQRDLLRRLNVSFLDQRLRRSREQALELFERAWPLAVKRGMMSEKDAAPLYLHCLARTLRLAGVEVPKELLPPDEKIIPFLQKERS
;
A
#
# COMPACT_ATOMS: atom_id res chain seq x y z
N MET A 1 -18.70 13.82 25.47
CA MET A 1 -18.60 12.36 25.60
C MET A 1 -17.25 11.93 25.03
N SER A 2 -16.26 11.68 25.88
CA SER A 2 -14.98 11.13 25.45
C SER A 2 -15.18 9.64 25.19
N PHE A 3 -15.23 9.24 23.92
CA PHE A 3 -14.99 7.85 23.57
C PHE A 3 -13.57 7.55 24.05
N GLN A 4 -13.43 6.83 25.17
CA GLN A 4 -12.15 6.27 25.56
C GLN A 4 -11.74 5.34 24.43
N ASP A 5 -10.65 5.70 23.74
CA ASP A 5 -10.00 4.83 22.75
C ASP A 5 -9.37 3.67 23.53
N GLU A 6 -10.19 2.68 23.91
CA GLU A 6 -9.76 1.48 24.67
C GLU A 6 -8.61 0.75 23.96
N TRP A 7 -8.54 0.89 22.65
CA TRP A 7 -7.55 0.30 21.77
C TRP A 7 -6.37 1.23 21.46
N GLY A 8 -6.45 2.50 21.86
CA GLY A 8 -5.43 3.52 21.58
C GLY A 8 -4.10 3.27 22.27
N HIS A 9 -4.11 2.50 23.35
CA HIS A 9 -2.91 2.10 24.09
C HIS A 9 -2.31 0.77 23.61
N ASP A 10 -2.99 0.03 22.73
CA ASP A 10 -2.46 -1.23 22.20
C ASP A 10 -1.33 -0.94 21.19
N PRO A 11 -0.09 -1.41 21.43
CA PRO A 11 1.04 -1.17 20.53
C PRO A 11 0.83 -1.69 19.11
N SER A 12 0.09 -2.79 18.96
CA SER A 12 -0.23 -3.39 17.65
C SER A 12 -1.23 -2.53 16.86
N VAL A 13 -2.22 -1.95 17.54
CA VAL A 13 -3.16 -1.01 16.92
C VAL A 13 -2.45 0.28 16.52
N GLN A 14 -1.56 0.81 17.38
CA GLN A 14 -0.75 1.97 17.04
C GLN A 14 0.16 1.70 15.83
N SER A 15 0.79 0.52 15.78
CA SER A 15 1.60 0.07 14.64
C SER A 15 0.78 0.04 13.35
N MET A 16 -0.40 -0.58 13.40
CA MET A 16 -1.29 -0.66 12.25
C MET A 16 -1.77 0.72 11.78
N ARG A 17 -2.14 1.61 12.71
CA ARG A 17 -2.50 3.00 12.39
C ARG A 17 -1.34 3.73 11.68
N ARG A 18 -0.10 3.59 12.16
CA ARG A 18 1.09 4.18 11.51
C ARG A 18 1.27 3.65 10.09
N VAL A 19 1.15 2.34 9.89
CA VAL A 19 1.23 1.72 8.56
C VAL A 19 0.19 2.29 7.61
N PHE A 20 -1.08 2.38 8.03
CA PHE A 20 -2.13 2.96 7.21
C PHE A 20 -1.89 4.44 6.89
N SER A 21 -1.43 5.24 7.86
CA SER A 21 -1.11 6.65 7.62
C SER A 21 0.01 6.81 6.58
N LEU A 22 1.07 5.99 6.67
CA LEU A 22 2.16 5.99 5.67
C LEU A 22 1.66 5.61 4.28
N MET A 23 0.79 4.60 4.19
CA MET A 23 0.18 4.17 2.93
C MET A 23 -0.70 5.26 2.31
N GLU A 24 -1.53 5.92 3.13
CA GLU A 24 -2.42 6.99 2.69
C GLU A 24 -1.64 8.20 2.15
N GLU A 25 -0.60 8.63 2.88
CA GLU A 25 0.28 9.72 2.45
C GLU A 25 0.99 9.39 1.14
N ALA A 26 1.59 8.20 1.05
CA ALA A 26 2.30 7.74 -0.14
C ALA A 26 1.37 7.63 -1.36
N GLN A 27 0.17 7.05 -1.18
CA GLN A 27 -0.85 6.99 -2.23
C GLN A 27 -1.23 8.40 -2.69
N ARG A 28 -1.43 9.31 -1.75
CA ARG A 28 -1.84 10.68 -2.06
C ARG A 28 -0.80 11.38 -2.90
N ASP A 29 0.45 11.23 -2.56
CA ASP A 29 1.54 11.83 -3.32
C ASP A 29 1.70 11.19 -4.71
N LEU A 30 1.54 9.86 -4.83
CA LEU A 30 1.56 9.19 -6.13
C LEU A 30 0.44 9.70 -7.04
N LEU A 31 -0.81 9.73 -6.55
CA LEU A 31 -1.96 10.17 -7.36
C LEU A 31 -1.84 11.63 -7.77
N ARG A 32 -1.32 12.49 -6.89
CA ARG A 32 -1.01 13.89 -7.22
C ARG A 32 0.01 13.99 -8.36
N ARG A 33 1.09 13.20 -8.30
CA ARG A 33 2.13 13.17 -9.35
C ARG A 33 1.63 12.61 -10.68
N LEU A 34 0.67 11.69 -10.63
CA LEU A 34 0.00 11.14 -11.82
C LEU A 34 -1.09 12.05 -12.38
N ASN A 35 -1.39 13.18 -11.73
CA ASN A 35 -2.50 14.07 -12.06
C ASN A 35 -3.86 13.33 -12.12
N VAL A 36 -4.04 12.31 -11.28
CA VAL A 36 -5.28 11.53 -11.17
C VAL A 36 -6.13 12.10 -10.04
N SER A 37 -7.41 12.37 -10.33
CA SER A 37 -8.35 12.85 -9.32
C SER A 37 -8.55 11.79 -8.23
N PHE A 38 -8.49 12.21 -6.96
CA PHE A 38 -8.79 11.35 -5.81
C PHE A 38 -10.19 10.75 -5.82
N LEU A 39 -11.12 11.40 -6.53
CA LEU A 39 -12.52 11.02 -6.65
C LEU A 39 -12.81 10.20 -7.92
N ASP A 40 -11.77 9.85 -8.69
CA ASP A 40 -11.94 8.99 -9.86
C ASP A 40 -12.47 7.62 -9.42
N GLN A 41 -13.62 7.22 -9.96
CA GLN A 41 -14.29 5.97 -9.62
C GLN A 41 -13.44 4.74 -9.91
N ARG A 42 -12.52 4.80 -10.89
CA ARG A 42 -11.59 3.72 -11.22
C ARG A 42 -10.65 3.43 -10.05
N LEU A 43 -10.33 4.45 -9.24
CA LEU A 43 -9.45 4.29 -8.09
C LEU A 43 -10.04 3.39 -7.02
N ARG A 44 -11.36 3.38 -6.82
CA ARG A 44 -11.96 2.55 -5.76
C ARG A 44 -11.60 1.08 -5.95
N ARG A 45 -11.85 0.56 -7.14
CA ARG A 45 -11.54 -0.84 -7.48
C ARG A 45 -10.03 -1.10 -7.44
N SER A 46 -9.21 -0.18 -7.97
CA SER A 46 -7.75 -0.32 -7.92
C SER A 46 -7.21 -0.33 -6.49
N ARG A 47 -7.78 0.48 -5.58
CA ARG A 47 -7.41 0.54 -4.15
C ARG A 47 -7.78 -0.73 -3.40
N GLU A 48 -9.00 -1.22 -3.59
CA GLU A 48 -9.48 -2.48 -3.00
C GLU A 48 -8.57 -3.65 -3.42
N GLN A 49 -8.29 -3.78 -4.74
CA GLN A 49 -7.39 -4.82 -5.24
C GLN A 49 -5.93 -4.65 -4.76
N ALA A 50 -5.45 -3.41 -4.63
CA ALA A 50 -4.11 -3.14 -4.13
C ALA A 50 -3.98 -3.53 -2.65
N LEU A 51 -5.03 -3.28 -1.87
CA LEU A 51 -5.09 -3.67 -0.47
C LEU A 51 -5.09 -5.19 -0.33
N GLU A 52 -5.87 -5.92 -1.12
CA GLU A 52 -5.85 -7.39 -1.12
C GLU A 52 -4.45 -7.96 -1.42
N LEU A 53 -3.76 -7.40 -2.43
CA LEU A 53 -2.39 -7.80 -2.75
C LEU A 53 -1.42 -7.50 -1.60
N PHE A 54 -1.55 -6.34 -0.98
CA PHE A 54 -0.76 -5.94 0.17
C PHE A 54 -1.00 -6.87 1.37
N GLU A 55 -2.25 -7.18 1.72
CA GLU A 55 -2.62 -8.06 2.82
C GLU A 55 -2.10 -9.49 2.65
N ARG A 56 -1.93 -9.96 1.41
CA ARG A 56 -1.29 -11.25 1.11
C ARG A 56 0.23 -11.18 1.26
N ALA A 57 0.86 -10.11 0.79
CA ALA A 57 2.32 -9.98 0.73
C ALA A 57 2.94 -9.57 2.07
N TRP A 58 2.32 -8.62 2.77
CA TRP A 58 2.87 -7.97 3.95
C TRP A 58 3.13 -8.92 5.13
N PRO A 59 2.18 -9.78 5.57
CA PRO A 59 2.43 -10.71 6.66
C PRO A 59 3.55 -11.71 6.34
N LEU A 60 3.67 -12.13 5.09
CA LEU A 60 4.74 -13.04 4.65
C LEU A 60 6.11 -12.37 4.69
N ALA A 61 6.21 -11.09 4.31
CA ALA A 61 7.45 -10.34 4.31
C ALA A 61 7.91 -10.00 5.74
N VAL A 62 6.99 -9.58 6.61
CA VAL A 62 7.25 -9.31 8.02
C VAL A 62 7.65 -10.58 8.75
N LYS A 63 6.94 -11.70 8.55
CA LYS A 63 7.28 -13.00 9.17
C LYS A 63 8.68 -13.48 8.81
N ARG A 64 9.18 -13.15 7.62
CA ARG A 64 10.52 -13.49 7.16
C ARG A 64 11.59 -12.47 7.57
N GLY A 65 11.24 -11.44 8.35
CA GLY A 65 12.16 -10.40 8.79
C GLY A 65 12.69 -9.52 7.64
N MET A 66 12.05 -9.55 6.47
CA MET A 66 12.50 -8.80 5.29
C MET A 66 11.96 -7.37 5.22
N MET A 67 10.86 -7.11 5.95
CA MET A 67 10.17 -5.82 5.95
C MET A 67 9.76 -5.42 7.37
N SER A 68 9.67 -4.12 7.59
CA SER A 68 9.30 -3.41 8.82
C SER A 68 8.33 -2.29 8.50
N GLU A 69 7.67 -1.66 9.48
CA GLU A 69 6.60 -0.65 9.26
C GLU A 69 6.90 0.37 8.14
N LYS A 70 8.14 0.87 8.04
CA LYS A 70 8.60 1.81 7.00
C LYS A 70 8.53 1.28 5.56
N ASP A 71 8.56 -0.05 5.39
CA ASP A 71 8.54 -0.74 4.10
C ASP A 71 7.11 -1.01 3.62
N ALA A 72 6.10 -0.78 4.47
CA ALA A 72 4.69 -1.01 4.13
C ALA A 72 4.20 -0.09 3.01
N ALA A 73 4.50 1.21 3.10
CA ALA A 73 4.10 2.18 2.08
C ALA A 73 4.75 1.89 0.72
N PRO A 74 6.07 1.62 0.62
CA PRO A 74 6.68 1.15 -0.61
C PRO A 74 6.00 -0.09 -1.20
N LEU A 75 5.82 -1.15 -0.40
CA LEU A 75 5.14 -2.37 -0.85
C LEU A 75 3.75 -2.06 -1.41
N TYR A 76 2.96 -1.26 -0.68
CA TYR A 76 1.64 -0.85 -1.10
C TYR A 76 1.65 -0.05 -2.41
N LEU A 77 2.60 0.87 -2.61
CA LEU A 77 2.71 1.63 -3.86
C LEU A 77 2.93 0.73 -5.07
N HIS A 78 3.70 -0.36 -4.95
CA HIS A 78 3.83 -1.31 -6.06
C HIS A 78 2.56 -2.11 -6.31
N CYS A 79 1.83 -2.51 -5.26
CA CYS A 79 0.51 -3.13 -5.40
C CYS A 79 -0.45 -2.18 -6.13
N LEU A 80 -0.51 -0.92 -5.71
CA LEU A 80 -1.36 0.10 -6.31
C LEU A 80 -0.97 0.40 -7.76
N ALA A 81 0.33 0.55 -8.05
CA ALA A 81 0.81 0.76 -9.41
C ALA A 81 0.42 -0.39 -10.34
N ARG A 82 0.46 -1.62 -9.84
CA ARG A 82 0.01 -2.80 -10.61
C ARG A 82 -1.48 -2.72 -10.93
N THR A 83 -2.34 -2.41 -9.96
CA THR A 83 -3.79 -2.36 -10.19
C THR A 83 -4.22 -1.14 -11.00
N LEU A 84 -3.50 -0.02 -10.89
CA LEU A 84 -3.68 1.15 -11.75
C LEU A 84 -3.34 0.84 -13.21
N ARG A 85 -2.22 0.15 -13.47
CA ARG A 85 -1.83 -0.27 -14.82
C ARG A 85 -2.87 -1.22 -15.44
N LEU A 86 -3.41 -2.15 -14.65
CA LEU A 86 -4.50 -3.04 -15.10
C LEU A 86 -5.79 -2.28 -15.42
N ALA A 87 -6.03 -1.14 -14.77
CA ALA A 87 -7.16 -0.25 -15.04
C ALA A 87 -6.91 0.75 -16.18
N GLY A 88 -5.76 0.66 -16.87
CA GLY A 88 -5.39 1.54 -17.99
C GLY A 88 -4.76 2.87 -17.57
N VAL A 89 -4.34 3.03 -16.31
CA VAL A 89 -3.60 4.20 -15.83
C VAL A 89 -2.10 3.92 -15.96
N GLU A 90 -1.41 4.72 -16.75
CA GLU A 90 0.05 4.63 -16.86
C GLU A 90 0.71 5.12 -15.57
N VAL A 91 1.57 4.28 -14.99
CA VAL A 91 2.36 4.62 -13.81
C VAL A 91 3.84 4.48 -14.16
N PRO A 92 4.56 5.60 -14.37
CA PRO A 92 6.00 5.60 -14.62
C PRO A 92 6.77 4.92 -13.48
N LYS A 93 7.83 4.17 -13.81
CA LYS A 93 8.61 3.44 -12.80
C LYS A 93 9.41 4.39 -11.90
N GLU A 94 9.75 5.56 -12.42
CA GLU A 94 10.50 6.62 -11.76
C GLU A 94 9.72 7.24 -10.59
N LEU A 95 8.40 7.03 -10.55
CA LEU A 95 7.53 7.47 -9.45
C LEU A 95 7.40 6.42 -8.33
N LEU A 96 7.95 5.22 -8.54
CA LEU A 96 7.87 4.15 -7.55
C LEU A 96 9.16 4.07 -6.72
N PRO A 97 9.05 3.67 -5.44
CA PRO A 97 10.22 3.36 -4.63
C PRO A 97 11.03 2.20 -5.23
N PRO A 98 12.33 2.06 -4.89
CA PRO A 98 13.16 0.97 -5.40
C PRO A 98 12.62 -0.43 -5.04
N ASP A 99 12.60 -1.29 -6.05
CA ASP A 99 11.90 -2.58 -6.02
C ASP A 99 12.68 -3.74 -5.37
N GLU A 100 13.94 -3.56 -4.96
CA GLU A 100 14.90 -4.65 -4.68
C GLU A 100 14.40 -5.70 -3.66
N LYS A 101 13.61 -5.29 -2.68
CA LYS A 101 13.04 -6.18 -1.64
C LYS A 101 11.59 -6.58 -1.91
N ILE A 102 10.95 -5.96 -2.90
CA ILE A 102 9.49 -5.94 -3.05
C ILE A 102 9.02 -6.90 -4.15
N ILE A 103 9.76 -6.99 -5.27
CA ILE A 103 9.44 -7.85 -6.42
C ILE A 103 9.17 -9.31 -6.02
N PRO A 104 9.97 -9.95 -5.14
CA PRO A 104 9.78 -11.37 -4.82
C PRO A 104 8.41 -11.69 -4.22
N PHE A 105 7.74 -10.71 -3.61
CA PHE A 105 6.43 -10.89 -2.97
C PHE A 105 5.26 -10.56 -3.90
N LEU A 106 5.49 -9.78 -4.97
CA LEU A 106 4.46 -9.42 -5.95
C LEU A 106 4.29 -10.48 -7.05
N GLN A 107 5.30 -11.33 -7.26
CA GLN A 107 5.36 -12.27 -8.39
C GLN A 107 4.51 -13.54 -8.22
N LYS A 108 3.81 -13.73 -7.09
CA LYS A 108 3.22 -15.04 -6.76
C LYS A 108 1.82 -15.35 -7.33
N GLU A 109 1.23 -14.48 -8.15
CA GLU A 109 -0.07 -14.77 -8.81
C GLU A 109 0.00 -14.58 -10.33
N ARG A 110 0.82 -15.42 -10.96
CA ARG A 110 0.61 -15.89 -12.34
C ARG A 110 0.51 -17.41 -12.28
N SER A 111 -0.68 -17.93 -12.04
CA SER A 111 -1.07 -19.29 -12.42
C SER A 111 -2.46 -19.21 -13.01
#